data_AF-X0TA22-F1
#
_entry.id   AF-X0TA22-F1
#
_cell.length_a   1.000
_cell.length_b   1.000
_cell.length_c   1.000
_cell.angle_alpha   90.00
_cell.angle_beta   90.00
_cell.angle_gamma   90.00
#
_symmetry.space_group_name_H-M   'P 1'
#
loop_
_entity.id
_entity.type
_entity.pdbx_description
1 polymer ?
#
loop_
_entity_poly.entity_id
_entity_poly.type
_entity_poly.pdbx_seq_one_letter_code
_entity_poly.pdbx_strand_id
1 'polypeptide(L)'
;ELTPYGDERLWCSGGHIYQLGLLEVVDRIAQRAKQVLEQLQPKRVITMMAAEYVMLTKILPDKFGVTFDVEVVPLEQWLWQQIEQGELRLSHKIGKRITIHDNCFSKSIGDQHWQMVRNIAGECGAEIVEMEHNRENALCCGFGAAAGKFSLLDLIEHGARRLREAEEAGADWLVVYCSACYFVFSVVKEICGSRVELYHLLELVDMADGRTPIHRTQERAFDIISIISANLTRMAFNAEARRRFWIDLSQFDHEMNPAQINFQADRLTGFFNRAYKNRLVRNRATQSSLHLLVRLILHLRRRFGND
;
A
#
# COMPACT_ATOMS: atom_id res chain seq x y z
N GLU A 1 -22.61 13.22 4.06
CA GLU A 1 -21.40 13.04 4.90
C GLU A 1 -20.79 11.69 4.58
N LEU A 2 -19.45 11.59 4.59
CA LEU A 2 -18.74 10.32 4.41
C LEU A 2 -18.56 9.65 5.77
N THR A 3 -18.82 8.35 5.85
CA THR A 3 -18.58 7.55 7.05
C THR A 3 -17.43 6.58 6.77
N PRO A 4 -16.26 6.75 7.43
CA PRO A 4 -15.21 5.75 7.35
C PRO A 4 -15.74 4.42 7.87
N TYR A 5 -15.67 3.40 7.03
CA TYR A 5 -16.12 2.05 7.38
C TYR A 5 -14.99 1.07 7.16
N GLY A 6 -14.59 0.40 8.23
CA GLY A 6 -13.61 -0.66 8.21
C GLY A 6 -14.18 -1.84 8.99
N ASP A 7 -14.30 -2.97 8.32
CA ASP A 7 -14.77 -4.21 8.92
C ASP A 7 -13.86 -5.33 8.46
N GLU A 8 -13.29 -6.06 9.41
CA GLU A 8 -12.38 -7.16 9.11
C GLU A 8 -13.04 -8.25 8.28
N ARG A 9 -14.37 -8.40 8.36
CA ARG A 9 -15.16 -9.35 7.57
C ARG A 9 -15.07 -9.08 6.07
N LEU A 10 -14.73 -7.85 5.67
CA LEU A 10 -14.56 -7.50 4.26
C LEU A 10 -13.25 -8.02 3.65
N TRP A 11 -12.23 -8.36 4.45
CA TRP A 11 -10.95 -8.95 3.98
C TRP A 11 -10.36 -8.32 2.69
N CYS A 12 -10.33 -6.98 2.60
CA CYS A 12 -9.85 -6.26 1.41
C CYS A 12 -10.60 -6.65 0.11
N SER A 13 -11.90 -6.92 0.24
CA SER A 13 -12.77 -7.42 -0.85
C SER A 13 -12.23 -8.69 -1.53
N GLY A 14 -11.35 -9.44 -0.87
CA GLY A 14 -10.70 -10.63 -1.41
C GLY A 14 -9.53 -10.36 -2.36
N GLY A 15 -9.09 -9.10 -2.55
CA GLY A 15 -8.10 -8.74 -3.58
C GLY A 15 -6.77 -9.49 -3.48
N HIS A 16 -6.19 -9.56 -2.28
CA HIS A 16 -4.94 -10.31 -2.06
C HIS A 16 -5.14 -11.83 -2.16
N ILE A 17 -6.27 -12.34 -1.66
CA ILE A 17 -6.60 -13.77 -1.69
C ILE A 17 -6.81 -14.24 -3.12
N TYR A 18 -7.41 -13.39 -3.96
CA TYR A 18 -7.57 -13.61 -5.39
C TYR A 18 -6.22 -13.68 -6.12
N GLN A 19 -5.27 -12.80 -5.79
CA GLN A 19 -3.91 -12.85 -6.33
C GLN A 19 -3.15 -14.13 -5.97
N LEU A 20 -3.46 -14.74 -4.82
CA LEU A 20 -2.89 -16.01 -4.38
C LEU A 20 -3.55 -17.24 -5.03
N GLY A 21 -4.60 -17.05 -5.84
CA GLY A 21 -5.31 -18.14 -6.51
C GLY A 21 -6.24 -18.96 -5.61
N LEU A 22 -6.53 -18.48 -4.39
CA LEU A 22 -7.42 -19.15 -3.44
C LEU A 22 -8.90 -18.85 -3.76
N LEU A 23 -9.35 -19.25 -4.95
CA LEU A 23 -10.63 -18.82 -5.53
C LEU A 23 -11.84 -19.19 -4.64
N GLU A 24 -11.83 -20.37 -4.02
CA GLU A 24 -12.90 -20.78 -3.09
C GLU A 24 -13.03 -19.83 -1.89
N VAL A 25 -11.92 -19.29 -1.40
CA VAL A 25 -11.91 -18.32 -0.29
C VAL A 25 -12.41 -16.96 -0.78
N VAL A 26 -12.07 -16.57 -2.02
CA VAL A 26 -12.57 -15.33 -2.62
C VAL A 26 -14.09 -15.37 -2.74
N ASP A 27 -14.68 -16.49 -3.18
CA ASP A 27 -16.13 -16.64 -3.28
C ASP A 27 -16.81 -16.41 -1.92
N ARG A 28 -16.28 -17.03 -0.85
CA ARG A 28 -16.77 -16.83 0.52
C ARG A 28 -16.67 -15.38 0.98
N ILE A 29 -15.53 -14.73 0.72
CA ILE A 29 -15.34 -13.30 1.03
C ILE A 29 -16.33 -12.44 0.24
N ALA A 30 -16.60 -12.78 -1.02
CA ALA A 30 -17.54 -12.06 -1.87
C ALA A 30 -18.97 -12.13 -1.32
N GLN A 31 -19.45 -13.33 -0.95
CA GLN A 31 -20.77 -13.50 -0.34
C GLN A 31 -20.89 -12.72 0.97
N ARG A 32 -19.84 -12.74 1.80
CA ARG A 32 -19.80 -11.98 3.05
C ARG A 32 -19.80 -10.46 2.82
N ALA A 33 -19.02 -9.98 1.85
CA ALA A 33 -19.01 -8.58 1.48
C ALA A 33 -20.40 -8.13 0.99
N LYS A 34 -21.12 -8.98 0.26
CA LYS A 34 -22.49 -8.73 -0.17
C LYS A 34 -23.43 -8.59 1.03
N GLN A 35 -23.40 -9.53 1.96
CA GLN A 35 -24.20 -9.47 3.19
C GLN A 35 -23.94 -8.19 3.99
N VAL A 36 -22.66 -7.80 4.14
CA VAL A 36 -22.30 -6.56 4.86
C VAL A 36 -22.87 -5.34 4.15
N LEU A 37 -22.73 -5.23 2.83
CA LEU A 37 -23.26 -4.09 2.07
C LEU A 37 -24.80 -4.06 2.05
N GLU A 38 -25.46 -5.21 1.99
CA GLU A 38 -26.92 -5.33 2.08
C GLU A 38 -27.46 -4.92 3.46
N GLN A 39 -26.72 -5.21 4.54
CA GLN A 39 -27.08 -4.78 5.90
C GLN A 39 -26.87 -3.28 6.11
N LEU A 40 -25.78 -2.73 5.58
CA LEU A 40 -25.45 -1.32 5.72
C LEU A 40 -26.31 -0.41 4.85
N GLN A 41 -26.81 -0.93 3.72
CA GLN A 41 -27.56 -0.19 2.70
C GLN A 41 -26.93 1.18 2.36
N PRO A 42 -25.63 1.24 2.04
CA PRO A 42 -24.99 2.51 1.74
C PRO A 42 -25.52 3.07 0.43
N LYS A 43 -25.71 4.40 0.37
CA LYS A 43 -26.10 5.07 -0.88
C LYS A 43 -25.01 4.97 -1.95
N ARG A 44 -23.75 4.96 -1.51
CA ARG A 44 -22.54 4.91 -2.35
C ARG A 44 -21.40 4.35 -1.52
N VAL A 45 -20.53 3.57 -2.16
CA VAL A 45 -19.28 3.07 -1.58
C VAL A 45 -18.12 3.80 -2.26
N ILE A 46 -17.31 4.51 -1.48
CA ILE A 46 -16.07 5.10 -1.96
C ILE A 46 -14.91 4.19 -1.57
N THR A 47 -14.21 3.65 -2.55
CA THR A 47 -13.10 2.72 -2.29
C THR A 47 -11.79 3.46 -2.15
N MET A 48 -11.04 3.13 -1.09
CA MET A 48 -9.76 3.77 -0.77
C MET A 48 -8.62 3.40 -1.70
N MET A 49 -8.72 2.29 -2.45
CA MET A 49 -7.76 1.94 -3.49
C MET A 49 -8.47 1.40 -4.74
N ALA A 50 -7.73 1.42 -5.85
CA ALA A 50 -8.15 0.80 -7.11
C ALA A 50 -8.41 -0.71 -6.97
N ALA A 51 -7.79 -1.39 -6.00
CA ALA A 51 -7.96 -2.82 -5.79
C ALA A 51 -9.40 -3.16 -5.38
N GLU A 52 -9.95 -2.49 -4.38
CA GLU A 52 -11.32 -2.71 -3.93
C GLU A 52 -12.33 -2.31 -5.01
N TYR A 53 -12.07 -1.21 -5.72
CA TYR A 53 -12.91 -0.80 -6.85
C TYR A 53 -13.02 -1.92 -7.88
N VAL A 54 -11.90 -2.45 -8.35
CA VAL A 54 -11.85 -3.51 -9.37
C VAL A 54 -12.43 -4.82 -8.83
N MET A 55 -12.22 -5.14 -7.55
CA MET A 55 -12.85 -6.32 -6.94
C MET A 55 -14.36 -6.21 -6.96
N LEU A 56 -14.93 -5.12 -6.42
CA LEU A 56 -16.37 -4.95 -6.28
C LEU A 56 -17.11 -4.75 -7.61
N THR A 57 -16.47 -4.10 -8.59
CA THR A 57 -17.15 -3.73 -9.84
C THR A 57 -16.90 -4.70 -11.00
N LYS A 58 -15.83 -5.49 -10.95
CA LYS A 58 -15.42 -6.35 -12.08
C LYS A 58 -15.15 -7.79 -11.66
N ILE A 59 -14.21 -8.02 -10.75
CA ILE A 59 -13.76 -9.40 -10.45
C ILE A 59 -14.86 -10.21 -9.76
N LEU A 60 -15.47 -9.68 -8.70
CA LEU A 60 -16.52 -10.39 -7.96
C LEU A 60 -17.79 -10.60 -8.82
N PRO A 61 -18.28 -9.60 -9.57
CA PRO A 61 -19.38 -9.81 -10.52
C PRO A 61 -19.05 -10.82 -11.62
N ASP A 62 -17.96 -10.60 -12.39
CA ASP A 62 -17.69 -11.35 -13.62
C ASP A 62 -17.23 -12.79 -13.35
N LYS A 63 -16.46 -13.02 -12.28
CA LYS A 63 -15.83 -14.33 -12.01
C LYS A 63 -16.57 -15.15 -10.96
N PHE A 64 -17.31 -14.50 -10.06
CA PHE A 64 -17.97 -15.17 -8.93
C PHE A 64 -19.49 -14.98 -8.96
N GLY A 65 -20.04 -14.18 -9.88
CA GLY A 65 -21.48 -13.92 -9.96
C GLY A 65 -22.02 -13.12 -8.78
N VAL A 66 -21.15 -12.47 -8.00
CA VAL A 66 -21.55 -11.68 -6.83
C VAL A 66 -21.64 -10.21 -7.22
N THR A 67 -22.87 -9.76 -7.42
CA THR A 67 -23.18 -8.37 -7.74
C THR A 67 -23.63 -7.60 -6.50
N PHE A 68 -23.37 -6.30 -6.50
CA PHE A 68 -23.72 -5.38 -5.42
C PHE A 68 -24.68 -4.32 -5.94
N ASP A 69 -25.81 -4.11 -5.26
CA ASP A 69 -26.79 -3.08 -5.62
C ASP A 69 -26.43 -1.74 -4.95
N VAL A 70 -25.24 -1.24 -5.27
CA VAL A 70 -24.73 0.04 -4.79
C VAL A 70 -23.74 0.65 -5.78
N GLU A 71 -23.77 1.97 -5.89
CA GLU A 71 -22.77 2.71 -6.66
C GLU A 71 -21.39 2.63 -5.98
N VAL A 72 -20.41 2.05 -6.67
CA VAL A 72 -19.02 1.98 -6.20
C VAL A 72 -18.16 2.96 -6.99
N VAL A 73 -17.45 3.85 -6.28
CA VAL A 73 -16.66 4.93 -6.88
C VAL A 73 -15.24 4.90 -6.29
N PRO A 74 -14.17 4.96 -7.09
CA PRO A 74 -12.83 5.08 -6.56
C PRO A 74 -12.61 6.47 -5.94
N LEU A 75 -11.83 6.54 -4.87
CA LEU A 75 -11.57 7.76 -4.12
C LEU A 75 -11.09 8.91 -5.01
N GLU A 76 -10.23 8.62 -5.99
CA GLU A 76 -9.71 9.60 -6.94
C GLU A 76 -10.82 10.23 -7.78
N GLN A 77 -11.79 9.43 -8.23
CA GLN A 77 -12.95 9.93 -8.98
C GLN A 77 -13.86 10.78 -8.10
N TRP A 78 -14.09 10.36 -6.87
CA TRP A 78 -14.87 11.16 -5.94
C TRP A 78 -14.17 12.50 -5.65
N LEU A 79 -12.86 12.49 -5.36
CA LEU A 79 -12.06 13.69 -5.14
C LEU A 79 -12.13 14.64 -6.33
N TRP A 80 -11.93 14.12 -7.54
CA TRP A 80 -12.00 14.91 -8.76
C TRP A 80 -13.37 15.59 -8.93
N GLN A 81 -14.45 14.86 -8.70
CA GLN A 81 -15.81 15.42 -8.74
C GLN A 81 -16.00 16.55 -7.72
N GLN A 82 -15.49 16.40 -6.49
CA GLN A 82 -15.60 17.46 -5.48
C GLN A 82 -14.80 18.72 -5.85
N ILE A 83 -13.66 18.55 -6.52
CA ILE A 83 -12.84 19.67 -7.02
C ILE A 83 -13.57 20.38 -8.16
N GLU A 84 -14.07 19.65 -9.15
CA GLU A 84 -14.79 20.22 -10.31
C GLU A 84 -16.08 20.94 -9.90
N GLN A 85 -16.79 20.44 -8.88
CA GLN A 85 -18.00 21.06 -8.35
C GLN A 85 -17.71 22.29 -7.48
N GLY A 86 -16.44 22.54 -7.13
CA GLY A 86 -16.05 23.66 -6.26
C GLY A 86 -16.39 23.46 -4.78
N GLU A 87 -16.81 22.25 -4.41
CA GLU A 87 -17.05 21.81 -3.03
C GLU A 87 -15.72 21.63 -2.27
N LEU A 88 -14.68 21.17 -2.98
CA LEU A 88 -13.31 21.10 -2.46
C LEU A 88 -12.43 22.15 -3.15
N ARG A 89 -12.00 23.16 -2.40
CA ARG A 89 -11.28 24.32 -2.94
C ARG A 89 -9.79 24.24 -2.63
N LEU A 90 -8.99 23.96 -3.66
CA LEU A 90 -7.55 23.81 -3.54
C LEU A 90 -6.83 25.16 -3.74
N SER A 91 -6.89 26.03 -2.73
CA SER A 91 -6.32 27.39 -2.80
C SER A 91 -4.82 27.48 -2.51
N HIS A 92 -4.24 26.46 -1.89
CA HIS A 92 -2.82 26.43 -1.54
C HIS A 92 -2.04 25.59 -2.55
N LYS A 93 -0.95 26.15 -3.09
CA LYS A 93 -0.10 25.45 -4.06
C LYS A 93 1.07 24.80 -3.33
N ILE A 94 1.25 23.48 -3.51
CA ILE A 94 2.33 22.76 -2.84
C ILE A 94 3.72 23.15 -3.36
N GLY A 95 3.84 23.52 -4.64
CA GLY A 95 5.09 24.02 -5.23
C GLY A 95 6.24 23.02 -5.17
N LYS A 96 5.94 21.73 -5.35
CA LYS A 96 6.92 20.62 -5.31
C LYS A 96 6.96 19.89 -6.63
N ARG A 97 8.14 19.42 -7.01
CA ARG A 97 8.28 18.45 -8.09
C ARG A 97 7.93 17.07 -7.56
N ILE A 98 6.92 16.46 -8.16
CA ILE A 98 6.43 15.16 -7.75
C ILE A 98 6.53 14.18 -8.92
N THR A 99 6.66 12.90 -8.62
CA THR A 99 6.28 11.84 -9.55
C THR A 99 5.16 11.01 -8.97
N ILE A 100 4.34 10.41 -9.83
CA ILE A 100 3.23 9.55 -9.42
C ILE A 100 3.58 8.08 -9.65
N HIS A 101 3.30 7.23 -8.67
CA HIS A 101 3.36 5.79 -8.83
C HIS A 101 1.99 5.23 -9.20
N ASP A 102 1.83 4.87 -10.46
CA ASP A 102 0.64 4.16 -10.94
C ASP A 102 0.64 2.70 -10.43
N ASN A 103 -0.35 2.35 -9.62
CA ASN A 103 -0.41 1.05 -8.95
C ASN A 103 -0.90 -0.07 -9.88
N CYS A 104 -0.68 -1.34 -9.51
CA CYS A 104 -0.99 -2.48 -10.37
C CYS A 104 -2.48 -2.61 -10.76
N PHE A 105 -3.42 -2.32 -9.87
CA PHE A 105 -4.86 -2.44 -10.16
C PHE A 105 -5.38 -1.30 -11.03
N SER A 106 -4.79 -0.10 -10.93
CA SER A 106 -5.15 1.04 -11.77
C SER A 106 -5.00 0.75 -13.28
N LYS A 107 -4.12 -0.18 -13.65
CA LYS A 107 -3.96 -0.69 -15.04
C LYS A 107 -5.22 -1.32 -15.62
N SER A 108 -6.09 -1.84 -14.77
CA SER A 108 -7.36 -2.44 -15.21
C SER A 108 -8.51 -1.43 -15.29
N ILE A 109 -8.31 -0.20 -14.82
CA ILE A 109 -9.28 0.91 -14.89
C ILE A 109 -9.06 1.71 -16.18
N GLY A 110 -7.80 2.04 -16.50
CA GLY A 110 -7.40 2.65 -17.78
C GLY A 110 -6.96 4.11 -17.68
N ASP A 111 -6.62 4.68 -18.84
CA ASP A 111 -5.90 5.96 -18.97
C ASP A 111 -6.58 7.15 -18.31
N GLN A 112 -7.92 7.20 -18.36
CA GLN A 112 -8.68 8.30 -17.76
C GLN A 112 -8.45 8.39 -16.25
N HIS A 113 -8.30 7.26 -15.56
CA HIS A 113 -8.03 7.24 -14.14
C HIS A 113 -6.62 7.77 -13.82
N TRP A 114 -5.62 7.40 -14.61
CA TRP A 114 -4.26 7.94 -14.48
C TRP A 114 -4.17 9.43 -14.75
N GLN A 115 -4.90 9.91 -15.76
CA GLN A 115 -4.96 11.33 -16.06
C GLN A 115 -5.67 12.09 -14.94
N MET A 116 -6.75 11.54 -14.39
CA MET A 116 -7.47 12.13 -13.25
C MET A 116 -6.57 12.31 -12.03
N VAL A 117 -5.75 11.31 -11.66
CA VAL A 117 -4.78 11.45 -10.56
C VAL A 117 -3.80 12.60 -10.81
N ARG A 118 -3.33 12.75 -12.04
CA ARG A 118 -2.44 13.86 -12.45
C ARG A 118 -3.15 15.20 -12.42
N ASN A 119 -4.42 15.26 -12.83
CA ASN A 119 -5.23 16.47 -12.75
C ASN A 119 -5.42 16.92 -11.30
N ILE A 120 -5.77 16.00 -10.38
CA ILE A 120 -5.88 16.30 -8.95
C ILE A 120 -4.57 16.87 -8.42
N ALA A 121 -3.43 16.24 -8.73
CA ALA A 121 -2.12 16.72 -8.29
C ALA A 121 -1.74 18.07 -8.91
N GLY A 122 -2.11 18.31 -10.18
CA GLY A 122 -1.94 19.59 -10.85
C GLY A 122 -2.76 20.72 -10.21
N GLU A 123 -4.01 20.43 -9.83
CA GLU A 123 -4.85 21.38 -9.08
C GLU A 123 -4.26 21.69 -7.69
N CYS A 124 -3.60 20.72 -7.06
CA CYS A 124 -2.80 20.94 -5.83
C CYS A 124 -1.56 21.83 -6.07
N GLY A 125 -1.22 22.20 -7.31
CA GLY A 125 -0.06 23.02 -7.64
C GLY A 125 1.26 22.25 -7.65
N ALA A 126 1.22 20.96 -7.97
CA ALA A 126 2.40 20.13 -8.15
C ALA A 126 3.00 20.30 -9.55
N GLU A 127 4.34 20.28 -9.64
CA GLU A 127 5.04 20.08 -10.92
C GLU A 127 5.25 18.58 -11.11
N ILE A 128 4.63 17.98 -12.12
CA ILE A 128 4.68 16.53 -12.32
C ILE A 128 5.84 16.18 -13.26
N VAL A 129 6.79 15.40 -12.75
CA VAL A 129 7.82 14.73 -13.53
C VAL A 129 7.50 13.24 -13.61
N GLU A 130 7.64 12.62 -14.78
CA GLU A 130 7.30 11.22 -14.97
C GLU A 130 8.54 10.33 -14.82
N MET A 131 8.39 9.21 -14.11
CA MET A 131 9.36 8.12 -14.13
C MET A 131 9.42 7.46 -15.52
N GLU A 132 10.55 6.85 -15.84
CA GLU A 132 10.77 6.07 -17.08
C GLU A 132 9.59 5.13 -17.37
N HIS A 133 9.20 4.36 -16.36
CA HIS A 133 8.05 3.49 -16.42
C HIS A 133 6.85 4.18 -15.75
N ASN A 134 5.78 4.45 -16.47
CA ASN A 134 4.55 5.03 -15.90
C ASN A 134 3.30 4.42 -16.56
N ARG A 135 2.12 4.68 -16.01
CA ARG A 135 0.83 4.20 -16.54
C ARG A 135 0.84 2.68 -16.77
N GLU A 136 0.51 2.22 -17.97
CA GLU A 136 0.49 0.80 -18.36
C GLU A 136 1.84 0.11 -18.13
N ASN A 137 2.94 0.85 -18.28
CA ASN A 137 4.32 0.37 -18.15
C ASN A 137 4.85 0.46 -16.72
N ALA A 138 4.09 1.02 -15.77
CA ALA A 138 4.55 1.23 -14.39
C ALA A 138 5.01 -0.08 -13.72
N LEU A 139 6.15 -0.02 -13.03
CA LEU A 139 6.68 -1.15 -12.27
C LEU A 139 5.93 -1.34 -10.96
N CYS A 140 5.86 -2.59 -10.48
CA CYS A 140 5.25 -2.94 -9.20
C CYS A 140 6.04 -2.35 -8.01
N CYS A 141 5.36 -1.97 -6.93
CA CYS A 141 5.97 -1.53 -5.67
C CYS A 141 6.76 -2.64 -4.94
N GLY A 142 6.54 -3.90 -5.31
CA GLY A 142 7.20 -5.08 -4.74
C GLY A 142 6.27 -6.02 -3.96
N PHE A 143 5.05 -5.57 -3.60
CA PHE A 143 4.11 -6.41 -2.85
C PHE A 143 3.74 -7.71 -3.60
N GLY A 144 3.38 -7.60 -4.89
CA GLY A 144 3.03 -8.77 -5.70
C GLY A 144 4.22 -9.71 -5.97
N ALA A 145 5.43 -9.17 -6.13
CA ALA A 145 6.65 -9.97 -6.28
C ALA A 145 6.94 -10.77 -5.00
N ALA A 146 6.75 -10.14 -3.84
CA ALA A 146 6.84 -10.79 -2.54
C ALA A 146 5.81 -11.91 -2.40
N ALA A 147 4.57 -11.69 -2.84
CA ALA A 147 3.50 -12.68 -2.75
C ALA A 147 3.80 -13.96 -3.56
N GLY A 148 4.46 -13.85 -4.72
CA GLY A 148 4.76 -15.00 -5.57
C GLY A 148 5.78 -15.98 -4.97
N LYS A 149 6.83 -15.48 -4.32
CA LYS A 149 7.92 -16.29 -3.74
C LYS A 149 8.00 -16.24 -2.21
N PHE A 150 7.08 -15.53 -1.56
CA PHE A 150 7.12 -15.19 -0.13
C PHE A 150 8.48 -14.61 0.29
N SER A 151 9.06 -13.74 -0.56
CA SER A 151 10.42 -13.21 -0.41
C SER A 151 10.41 -11.72 -0.05
N LEU A 152 10.91 -11.41 1.16
CA LEU A 152 11.12 -10.02 1.59
C LEU A 152 12.20 -9.33 0.75
N LEU A 153 13.20 -10.07 0.26
CA LEU A 153 14.24 -9.49 -0.59
C LEU A 153 13.68 -9.07 -1.95
N ASP A 154 12.74 -9.83 -2.51
CA ASP A 154 12.06 -9.47 -3.76
C ASP A 154 11.23 -8.18 -3.55
N LEU A 155 10.51 -8.09 -2.43
CA LEU A 155 9.79 -6.87 -2.04
C LEU A 155 10.71 -5.65 -2.02
N ILE A 156 11.84 -5.76 -1.31
CA ILE A 156 12.81 -4.67 -1.15
C ILE A 156 13.45 -4.32 -2.49
N GLU A 157 13.83 -5.32 -3.30
CA GLU A 157 14.51 -5.10 -4.58
C GLU A 157 13.62 -4.34 -5.58
N HIS A 158 12.37 -4.78 -5.74
CA HIS A 158 11.39 -4.13 -6.62
C HIS A 158 11.03 -2.72 -6.12
N GLY A 159 10.77 -2.56 -4.82
CA GLY A 159 10.50 -1.25 -4.22
C GLY A 159 11.69 -0.29 -4.37
N ALA A 160 12.91 -0.77 -4.17
CA ALA A 160 14.12 0.02 -4.31
C ALA A 160 14.39 0.42 -5.76
N ARG A 161 14.06 -0.45 -6.73
CA ARG A 161 14.11 -0.10 -8.15
C ARG A 161 13.16 1.04 -8.46
N ARG A 162 11.93 0.97 -7.95
CA ARG A 162 10.94 2.01 -8.21
C ARG A 162 11.27 3.34 -7.52
N LEU A 163 11.81 3.31 -6.30
CA LEU A 163 12.31 4.52 -5.63
C LEU A 163 13.48 5.17 -6.38
N ARG A 164 14.38 4.37 -6.98
CA ARG A 164 15.46 4.90 -7.82
C ARG A 164 14.93 5.60 -9.07
N GLU A 165 13.93 5.02 -9.75
CA GLU A 165 13.31 5.71 -10.90
C GLU A 165 12.70 7.06 -10.50
N ALA A 166 12.10 7.14 -9.30
CA ALA A 166 11.59 8.41 -8.78
C ALA A 166 12.70 9.44 -8.52
N GLU A 167 13.84 9.00 -7.98
CA GLU A 167 15.03 9.84 -7.79
C GLU A 167 15.63 10.28 -9.14
N GLU A 168 15.74 9.37 -10.11
CA GLU A 168 16.29 9.61 -11.45
C GLU A 168 15.41 10.54 -12.28
N ALA A 169 14.09 10.51 -12.09
CA ALA A 169 13.15 11.49 -12.67
C ALA A 169 13.31 12.91 -12.08
N GLY A 170 14.11 13.07 -11.01
CA GLY A 170 14.35 14.36 -10.38
C GLY A 170 13.21 14.84 -9.48
N ALA A 171 12.33 13.93 -9.04
CA ALA A 171 11.24 14.27 -8.14
C ALA A 171 11.76 14.58 -6.73
N ASP A 172 11.11 15.52 -6.06
CA ASP A 172 11.29 15.73 -4.63
C ASP A 172 10.42 14.72 -3.85
N TRP A 173 9.19 14.50 -4.33
CA TRP A 173 8.21 13.60 -3.71
C TRP A 173 7.75 12.47 -4.65
N LEU A 174 7.67 11.25 -4.10
CA LEU A 174 6.92 10.15 -4.70
C LEU A 174 5.49 10.17 -4.15
N VAL A 175 4.51 10.35 -5.02
CA VAL A 175 3.09 10.36 -4.67
C VAL A 175 2.45 9.04 -5.07
N VAL A 176 1.72 8.45 -4.13
CA VAL A 176 0.95 7.21 -4.32
C VAL A 176 -0.52 7.45 -4.00
N TYR A 177 -1.40 6.64 -4.58
CA TYR A 177 -2.84 6.64 -4.31
C TYR A 177 -3.33 5.21 -4.02
N CYS A 178 -2.45 4.41 -3.40
CA CYS A 178 -2.73 3.06 -2.98
C CYS A 178 -2.06 2.84 -1.63
N SER A 179 -2.86 2.51 -0.61
CA SER A 179 -2.40 2.29 0.76
C SER A 179 -1.38 1.14 0.85
N ALA A 180 -1.53 0.09 0.03
CA ALA A 180 -0.55 -1.00 -0.03
C ALA A 180 0.81 -0.52 -0.59
N CYS A 181 0.80 0.29 -1.65
CA CYS A 181 2.03 0.89 -2.17
C CYS A 181 2.65 1.85 -1.16
N TYR A 182 1.84 2.67 -0.47
CA TYR A 182 2.30 3.56 0.60
C TYR A 182 3.01 2.78 1.72
N PHE A 183 2.39 1.69 2.18
CA PHE A 183 2.98 0.78 3.17
C PHE A 183 4.34 0.26 2.70
N VAL A 184 4.42 -0.32 1.50
CA VAL A 184 5.67 -0.89 0.99
C VAL A 184 6.75 0.17 0.82
N PHE A 185 6.44 1.29 0.18
CA PHE A 185 7.43 2.34 -0.03
C PHE A 185 7.88 3.00 1.28
N SER A 186 7.00 3.12 2.28
CA SER A 186 7.40 3.68 3.58
C SER A 186 8.53 2.87 4.22
N VAL A 187 8.43 1.54 4.16
CA VAL A 187 9.44 0.62 4.69
C VAL A 187 10.68 0.58 3.81
N VAL A 188 10.51 0.42 2.49
CA VAL A 188 11.65 0.27 1.58
C VAL A 188 12.47 1.56 1.47
N LYS A 189 11.83 2.74 1.56
CA LYS A 189 12.52 4.05 1.63
C LYS A 189 13.50 4.09 2.80
N GLU A 190 13.05 3.72 4.00
CA GLU A 190 13.89 3.75 5.20
C GLU A 190 14.95 2.66 5.20
N ILE A 191 14.66 1.48 4.63
CA ILE A 191 15.65 0.39 4.51
C ILE A 191 16.75 0.73 3.50
N CYS A 192 16.40 1.37 2.38
CA CYS A 192 17.34 1.65 1.29
C CYS A 192 17.95 3.05 1.34
N GLY A 193 17.48 3.91 2.24
CA GLY A 193 17.91 5.30 2.37
C GLY A 193 17.56 6.14 1.13
N SER A 194 16.32 6.03 0.64
CA SER A 194 15.88 6.83 -0.51
C SER A 194 15.62 8.28 -0.10
N ARG A 195 15.97 9.20 -1.00
CA ARG A 195 15.90 10.67 -0.81
C ARG A 195 14.55 11.26 -1.17
N VAL A 196 13.77 10.61 -2.04
CA VAL A 196 12.41 11.07 -2.35
C VAL A 196 11.53 10.91 -1.12
N GLU A 197 10.78 11.96 -0.77
CA GLU A 197 9.78 11.86 0.30
C GLU A 197 8.50 11.19 -0.22
N LEU A 198 7.81 10.45 0.64
CA LEU A 198 6.65 9.64 0.24
C LEU A 198 5.36 10.26 0.77
N TYR A 199 4.43 10.58 -0.12
CA TYR A 199 3.13 11.15 0.23
C TYR A 199 1.98 10.37 -0.41
N HIS A 200 0.87 10.29 0.31
CA HIS A 200 -0.40 9.85 -0.28
C HIS A 200 -1.04 11.02 -1.04
N LEU A 201 -1.78 10.75 -2.11
CA LEU A 201 -2.51 11.79 -2.87
C LEU A 201 -3.44 12.61 -1.95
N LEU A 202 -4.05 11.98 -0.95
CA LEU A 202 -4.85 12.67 0.07
C LEU A 202 -4.05 13.70 0.87
N GLU A 203 -2.77 13.46 1.14
CA GLU A 203 -1.95 14.44 1.86
C GLU A 203 -1.71 15.69 1.01
N LEU A 204 -1.56 15.52 -0.31
CA LEU A 204 -1.47 16.65 -1.25
C LEU A 204 -2.77 17.46 -1.26
N VAL A 205 -3.90 16.76 -1.34
CA VAL A 205 -5.23 17.38 -1.29
C VAL A 205 -5.43 18.14 0.02
N ASP A 206 -5.10 17.52 1.17
CA ASP A 206 -5.19 18.18 2.49
C ASP A 206 -4.33 19.45 2.54
N MET A 207 -3.07 19.39 2.08
CA MET A 207 -2.19 20.55 2.02
C MET A 207 -2.74 21.65 1.12
N ALA A 208 -3.30 21.28 -0.04
CA ALA A 208 -3.85 22.23 -0.99
C ALA A 208 -5.19 22.86 -0.53
N ASP A 209 -5.94 22.15 0.30
CA ASP A 209 -7.14 22.60 1.02
C ASP A 209 -6.79 23.40 2.30
N GLY A 210 -5.51 23.65 2.57
CA GLY A 210 -5.05 24.46 3.71
C GLY A 210 -5.00 23.71 5.05
N ARG A 211 -5.18 22.38 5.04
CA ARG A 211 -5.04 21.52 6.21
C ARG A 211 -3.60 21.00 6.33
N THR A 212 -3.18 20.69 7.55
CA THR A 212 -1.89 20.05 7.81
C THR A 212 -2.10 18.54 7.91
N PRO A 213 -1.61 17.73 6.95
CA PRO A 213 -1.77 16.28 7.00
C PRO A 213 -0.97 15.67 8.16
N ILE A 214 -1.48 14.56 8.70
CA ILE A 214 -0.77 13.77 9.72
C ILE A 214 0.31 12.92 9.03
N HIS A 215 1.45 13.52 8.78
CA HIS A 215 2.57 12.87 8.11
C HIS A 215 3.45 12.09 9.11
N ARG A 216 3.14 10.80 9.33
CA ARG A 216 3.88 9.90 10.24
C ARG A 216 4.59 8.75 9.52
N THR A 217 4.87 8.92 8.23
CA THR A 217 5.41 7.87 7.35
C THR A 217 6.63 7.17 7.94
N GLN A 218 7.63 7.96 8.36
CA GLN A 218 8.87 7.42 8.90
C GLN A 218 8.66 6.69 10.24
N GLU A 219 7.88 7.25 11.16
CA GLU A 219 7.59 6.62 12.45
C GLU A 219 6.90 5.26 12.22
N ARG A 220 5.88 5.22 11.37
CA ARG A 220 5.15 4.00 11.03
C ARG A 220 6.02 2.98 10.32
N ALA A 221 6.90 3.41 9.42
CA ALA A 221 7.86 2.52 8.78
C ALA A 221 8.73 1.79 9.81
N PHE A 222 9.24 2.48 10.84
CA PHE A 222 10.02 1.82 11.90
C PHE A 222 9.20 0.92 12.82
N ASP A 223 7.95 1.26 13.09
CA ASP A 223 7.03 0.35 13.81
C ASP A 223 6.86 -0.96 13.01
N ILE A 224 6.67 -0.87 11.70
CA ILE A 224 6.56 -2.04 10.80
C ILE A 224 7.87 -2.82 10.75
N ILE A 225 9.01 -2.15 10.55
CA ILE A 225 10.33 -2.79 10.55
C ILE A 225 10.57 -3.52 11.88
N SER A 226 10.11 -2.97 13.01
CA SER A 226 10.19 -3.64 14.31
C SER A 226 9.42 -4.96 14.35
N ILE A 227 8.21 -4.98 13.77
CA ILE A 227 7.38 -6.19 13.68
C ILE A 227 8.04 -7.21 12.76
N ILE A 228 8.54 -6.78 11.60
CA ILE A 228 9.25 -7.65 10.65
C ILE A 228 10.47 -8.27 11.32
N SER A 229 11.32 -7.47 11.97
CA SER A 229 12.53 -7.94 12.66
C SER A 229 12.21 -8.92 13.79
N ALA A 230 11.15 -8.65 14.57
CA ALA A 230 10.68 -9.59 15.57
C ALA A 230 10.24 -10.92 14.94
N ASN A 231 9.51 -10.89 13.83
CA ASN A 231 9.04 -12.11 13.16
C ASN A 231 10.20 -12.89 12.54
N LEU A 232 11.13 -12.22 11.87
CA LEU A 232 12.35 -12.85 11.33
C LEU A 232 13.20 -13.48 12.44
N THR A 233 13.31 -12.81 13.58
CA THR A 233 14.01 -13.36 14.76
C THR A 233 13.30 -14.62 15.27
N ARG A 234 11.97 -14.59 15.42
CA ARG A 234 11.21 -15.79 15.82
C ARG A 234 11.41 -16.92 14.80
N MET A 235 11.37 -16.63 13.50
CA MET A 235 11.64 -17.63 12.46
C MET A 235 13.07 -18.17 12.55
N ALA A 236 14.06 -17.35 12.86
CA ALA A 236 15.45 -17.79 13.02
C ALA A 236 15.61 -18.75 14.21
N PHE A 237 14.91 -18.54 15.31
CA PHE A 237 15.07 -19.32 16.55
C PHE A 237 14.00 -20.39 16.79
N ASN A 238 12.88 -20.37 16.06
CA ASN A 238 11.82 -21.35 16.16
C ASN A 238 11.65 -22.09 14.82
N ALA A 239 12.11 -23.34 14.77
CA ALA A 239 11.98 -24.19 13.59
C ALA A 239 10.51 -24.49 13.22
N GLU A 240 9.61 -24.48 14.21
CA GLU A 240 8.17 -24.65 13.99
C GLU A 240 7.57 -23.45 13.25
N ALA A 241 8.05 -22.23 13.54
CA ALA A 241 7.67 -21.03 12.81
C ALA A 241 8.16 -21.00 11.36
N ARG A 242 9.04 -21.93 10.96
CA ARG A 242 9.47 -22.12 9.55
C ARG A 242 8.68 -23.21 8.83
N ARG A 243 7.84 -23.98 9.54
CA ARG A 243 7.03 -25.02 8.90
C ARG A 243 6.05 -24.36 7.96
N ARG A 244 5.91 -24.93 6.77
CA ARG A 244 4.88 -24.55 5.82
C ARG A 244 3.53 -24.78 6.51
N PHE A 245 2.81 -23.70 6.79
CA PHE A 245 1.47 -23.80 7.35
C PHE A 245 0.47 -23.84 6.21
N TRP A 246 -0.59 -24.60 6.41
CA TRP A 246 -1.74 -24.62 5.52
C TRP A 246 -2.82 -23.82 6.20
N ILE A 247 -3.43 -22.89 5.47
CA ILE A 247 -4.61 -22.20 5.97
C ILE A 247 -5.73 -23.23 5.99
N ASP A 248 -6.21 -23.55 7.18
CA ASP A 248 -7.38 -24.40 7.34
C ASP A 248 -8.60 -23.63 6.84
N LEU A 249 -9.06 -23.99 5.63
CA LEU A 249 -10.16 -23.30 4.98
C LEU A 249 -11.51 -23.54 5.68
N SER A 250 -11.60 -24.50 6.60
CA SER A 250 -12.80 -24.70 7.43
C SER A 250 -13.01 -23.56 8.43
N GLN A 251 -11.95 -22.80 8.76
CA GLN A 251 -12.05 -21.62 9.63
C GLN A 251 -12.90 -20.49 9.00
N PHE A 252 -13.15 -20.55 7.69
CA PHE A 252 -14.04 -19.60 7.01
C PHE A 252 -15.52 -20.02 7.04
N ASP A 253 -15.85 -21.25 7.46
CA ASP A 253 -17.24 -21.78 7.51
C ASP A 253 -18.03 -21.26 8.72
N HIS A 254 -17.36 -20.71 9.72
CA HIS A 254 -17.99 -20.07 10.86
C HIS A 254 -17.98 -18.54 10.71
N GLU A 255 -18.89 -17.83 11.39
CA GLU A 255 -18.71 -16.40 11.63
C GLU A 255 -17.33 -16.22 12.26
N MET A 256 -16.40 -15.64 11.51
CA MET A 256 -15.10 -15.31 12.04
C MET A 256 -15.35 -14.23 13.08
N ASN A 257 -15.42 -14.62 14.35
CA ASN A 257 -15.20 -13.68 15.42
C ASN A 257 -13.81 -13.08 15.13
N PRO A 258 -13.65 -11.75 15.01
CA PRO A 258 -12.35 -11.11 15.11
C PRO A 258 -11.48 -11.95 16.02
N ALA A 259 -10.39 -12.52 15.50
CA ALA A 259 -9.40 -12.99 16.42
C ALA A 259 -9.14 -11.78 17.32
N GLN A 260 -9.31 -11.92 18.64
CA GLN A 260 -8.77 -10.95 19.58
C GLN A 260 -7.25 -11.08 19.44
N ILE A 261 -6.73 -10.55 18.33
CA ILE A 261 -5.32 -10.46 18.05
C ILE A 261 -4.85 -9.53 19.15
N ASN A 262 -4.18 -10.11 20.12
CA ASN A 262 -3.57 -9.34 21.17
C ASN A 262 -2.44 -8.52 20.53
N PHE A 263 -2.78 -7.33 20.04
CA PHE A 263 -1.84 -6.36 19.48
C PHE A 263 -0.93 -5.77 20.56
N GLN A 264 -1.05 -6.19 21.84
CA GLN A 264 -0.07 -5.84 22.86
C GLN A 264 1.30 -6.25 22.32
N ALA A 265 2.10 -5.22 22.04
CA ALA A 265 3.40 -5.36 21.42
C ALA A 265 4.19 -6.43 22.18
N ASP A 266 4.37 -7.59 21.53
CA ASP A 266 5.25 -8.65 22.01
C ASP A 266 6.55 -8.02 22.50
N ARG A 267 7.08 -8.50 23.64
CA ARG A 267 8.35 -8.05 24.22
C ARG A 267 9.44 -7.91 23.17
N LEU A 268 9.47 -8.81 22.18
CA LEU A 268 10.42 -8.78 21.08
C LEU A 268 10.16 -7.61 20.11
N THR A 269 8.92 -7.38 19.71
CA THR A 269 8.52 -6.20 18.93
C THR A 269 8.88 -4.90 19.67
N GLY A 270 8.59 -4.85 20.98
CA GLY A 270 8.94 -3.69 21.83
C GLY A 270 10.45 -3.49 21.98
N PHE A 271 11.24 -4.56 22.02
CA PHE A 271 12.70 -4.49 21.98
C PHE A 271 13.19 -3.83 20.68
N PHE A 272 12.76 -4.33 19.53
CA PHE A 272 13.14 -3.75 18.24
C PHE A 272 12.66 -2.30 18.09
N ASN A 273 11.46 -1.98 18.56
CA ASN A 273 10.95 -0.61 18.53
C ASN A 273 11.86 0.36 19.30
N ARG A 274 12.28 -0.01 20.52
CA ARG A 274 13.24 0.78 21.30
C ARG A 274 14.61 0.85 20.63
N ALA A 275 15.07 -0.26 20.04
CA ALA A 275 16.35 -0.32 19.35
C ALA A 275 16.37 0.61 18.13
N TYR A 276 15.36 0.56 17.26
CA TYR A 276 15.27 1.40 16.08
C TYR A 276 14.98 2.87 16.39
N LYS A 277 14.35 3.19 17.54
CA LYS A 277 14.19 4.58 18.01
C LYS A 277 15.42 5.11 18.77
N ASN A 278 16.43 4.27 19.04
CA ASN A 278 17.64 4.69 19.74
C ASN A 278 18.48 5.66 18.89
N ARG A 279 18.95 6.76 19.50
CA ARG A 279 19.81 7.77 18.86
C ARG A 279 21.09 7.19 18.25
N LEU A 280 21.65 6.14 18.85
CA LEU A 280 22.83 5.43 18.33
C LEU A 280 22.52 4.67 17.03
N VAL A 281 21.28 4.24 16.83
CA VAL A 281 20.86 3.58 15.58
C VAL A 281 20.44 4.62 14.55
N ARG A 282 19.73 5.68 14.97
CA ARG A 282 19.17 6.72 14.09
C ARG A 282 20.16 7.80 13.65
N ASN A 283 21.40 7.78 14.12
CA ASN A 283 22.38 8.75 13.66
C ASN A 283 22.76 8.55 12.18
N ARG A 284 23.21 9.63 11.54
CA ARG A 284 23.53 9.64 10.10
C ARG A 284 24.58 8.60 9.70
N ALA A 285 25.61 8.38 10.51
CA ALA A 285 26.68 7.43 10.19
C ALA A 285 26.14 5.99 10.21
N THR A 286 25.42 5.60 11.27
CA THR A 286 24.81 4.26 11.37
C THR A 286 23.81 4.01 10.25
N GLN A 287 22.90 4.96 9.99
CA GLN A 287 21.92 4.82 8.91
C GLN A 287 22.61 4.70 7.53
N SER A 288 23.64 5.52 7.27
CA SER A 288 24.41 5.43 6.01
C SER A 288 25.08 4.08 5.83
N SER A 289 25.68 3.52 6.90
CA SER A 289 26.28 2.19 6.89
C SER A 289 25.25 1.09 6.65
N LEU A 290 24.08 1.17 7.28
CA LEU A 290 22.99 0.21 7.07
C LEU A 290 22.46 0.28 5.63
N HIS A 291 22.23 1.47 5.10
CA HIS A 291 21.80 1.64 3.70
C HIS A 291 22.84 1.08 2.72
N LEU A 292 24.13 1.32 2.97
CA LEU A 292 25.21 0.78 2.13
C LEU A 292 25.24 -0.74 2.17
N LEU A 293 25.07 -1.34 3.35
CA LEU A 293 24.99 -2.79 3.52
C LEU A 293 23.81 -3.38 2.73
N VAL A 294 22.61 -2.79 2.84
CA VAL A 294 21.44 -3.24 2.08
C VAL A 294 21.68 -3.11 0.58
N ARG A 295 22.22 -1.98 0.12
CA ARG A 295 22.54 -1.78 -1.31
C ARG A 295 23.57 -2.78 -1.81
N LEU A 296 24.57 -3.13 -1.00
CA LEU A 296 25.55 -4.16 -1.31
C LEU A 296 24.88 -5.54 -1.41
N ILE A 297 24.01 -5.92 -0.47
CA ILE A 297 23.25 -7.17 -0.52
C ILE A 297 22.43 -7.25 -1.82
N LEU A 298 21.69 -6.19 -2.16
CA LEU A 298 20.90 -6.14 -3.39
C LEU A 298 21.77 -6.15 -4.66
N HIS A 299 22.98 -5.56 -4.61
CA HIS A 299 23.93 -5.61 -5.73
C HIS A 299 24.50 -7.02 -5.92
N LEU A 300 24.94 -7.66 -4.84
CA LEU A 300 25.47 -9.03 -4.86
C LEU A 300 24.40 -10.01 -5.32
N ARG A 301 23.17 -9.87 -4.83
CA ARG A 301 22.03 -10.68 -5.27
C ARG A 301 21.77 -10.56 -6.77
N ARG A 302 21.78 -9.35 -7.34
CA ARG A 302 21.62 -9.17 -8.80
C ARG A 302 22.77 -9.75 -9.61
N ARG A 303 23.99 -9.73 -9.06
CA ARG A 303 25.19 -10.21 -9.77
C ARG A 303 25.36 -11.73 -9.71
N PHE A 304 24.94 -12.35 -8.61
CA PHE A 304 25.22 -13.76 -8.31
C PHE A 304 23.97 -14.61 -8.08
N GLY A 305 22.81 -14.00 -7.87
CA GLY A 305 21.54 -14.68 -7.57
C GLY A 305 20.73 -15.03 -8.81
N ASN A 306 21.38 -15.60 -9.83
CA ASN A 306 20.67 -16.37 -10.84
C ASN A 306 20.36 -17.75 -10.23
N ASP A 307 19.20 -17.85 -9.57
CA ASP A 307 18.43 -19.09 -9.35
C ASP A 307 16.93 -18.74 -9.26
#